data_AF-A0A1M5L9W9-F1
#
_entry.id   AF-A0A1M5L9W9-F1
#
_cell.length_a   1.000
_cell.length_b   1.000
_cell.length_c   1.000
_cell.angle_alpha   90.00
_cell.angle_beta   90.00
_cell.angle_gamma   90.00
#
_symmetry.space_group_name_H-M   'P 1'
#
loop_
_entity.id
_entity.type
_entity.pdbx_description
1 polymer ?
#
loop_
_entity_poly.entity_id
_entity_poly.type
_entity_poly.pdbx_seq_one_letter_code
_entity_poly.pdbx_strand_id
1 'polypeptide(L)'
;MKLFFQTFFFILISTSAYTQNFYLKINGSNTLENKTIDSLSYTTIHHNTKSLFDEIKNTSKKLSKEGYIDNKIIETKKTNDSTYISVFELKNKIKYIHIYI
;
A
#
# COMPACT_ATOMS: atom_id res chain seq x y z
N MET A 1 -5.79 23.87 45.19
CA MET A 1 -6.52 24.43 44.04
C MET A 1 -5.60 24.91 42.91
N LYS A 2 -4.62 25.79 43.17
CA LYS A 2 -3.69 26.31 42.13
C LYS A 2 -2.90 25.22 41.38
N LEU A 3 -2.33 24.25 42.10
CA LEU A 3 -1.54 23.15 41.52
C LEU A 3 -2.39 22.22 40.63
N PHE A 4 -3.64 21.96 41.04
CA PHE A 4 -4.59 21.15 40.28
C PHE A 4 -4.97 21.81 38.95
N PHE A 5 -5.17 23.14 38.97
CA PHE A 5 -5.48 23.91 37.77
C PHE A 5 -4.28 23.92 36.80
N GLN A 6 -3.06 23.99 37.33
CA GLN A 6 -1.84 23.93 36.53
C GLN A 6 -1.63 22.56 35.89
N THR A 7 -1.87 21.46 36.62
CA THR A 7 -1.81 20.10 36.04
C THR A 7 -2.88 19.88 34.97
N PHE A 8 -4.08 20.45 35.16
CA PHE A 8 -5.16 20.37 34.17
C PHE A 8 -4.81 21.10 32.87
N PHE A 9 -4.16 22.26 32.96
CA PHE A 9 -3.70 23.02 31.80
C PHE A 9 -2.63 22.28 30.97
N PHE A 10 -1.71 21.56 31.62
CA PHE A 10 -0.70 20.76 30.91
C PHE A 10 -1.29 19.57 30.12
N ILE A 11 -2.38 18.97 30.61
CA ILE A 11 -3.07 17.85 29.93
C ILE A 11 -3.79 18.35 28.66
N LEU A 12 -4.32 19.57 28.67
CA LEU A 12 -5.03 20.16 27.52
C LEU A 12 -4.10 20.50 26.34
N ILE A 13 -2.80 20.71 26.60
CA ILE A 13 -1.81 21.09 25.56
C ILE A 13 -1.11 19.86 24.96
N SER A 14 -1.20 18.69 25.62
CA SER A 14 -0.44 17.49 25.23
C SER A 14 -1.11 16.62 24.17
N THR A 15 -2.28 17.00 23.65
CA THR A 15 -2.99 16.25 22.60
C THR A 15 -2.71 16.80 21.20
N SER A 16 -1.46 16.75 20.75
CA SER A 16 -1.10 16.93 19.33
C SER A 16 -0.53 15.63 18.76
N ALA A 17 -1.42 14.69 18.46
CA ALA A 17 -1.05 13.48 17.74
C ALA A 17 -0.81 13.84 16.27
N TYR A 18 0.45 14.03 15.88
CA TYR A 18 0.84 14.14 14.48
C TYR A 18 0.71 12.77 13.83
N THR A 19 -0.28 12.60 12.95
CA THR A 19 -0.37 11.43 12.08
C THR A 19 0.57 11.60 10.89
N GLN A 20 1.28 10.54 10.52
CA GLN A 20 2.14 10.53 9.32
C GLN A 20 1.42 9.78 8.21
N ASN A 21 1.30 10.40 7.04
CA ASN A 21 0.83 9.73 5.84
C ASN A 21 1.99 8.98 5.18
N PHE A 22 1.72 7.75 4.76
CA PHE A 22 2.62 6.92 3.97
C PHE A 22 2.15 6.86 2.53
N TYR A 23 3.07 7.05 1.60
CA TYR A 23 2.79 7.05 0.17
C TYR A 23 3.26 5.75 -0.45
N LEU A 24 2.40 5.12 -1.25
CA LEU A 24 2.68 3.90 -1.97
C LEU A 24 2.68 4.19 -3.47
N LYS A 25 3.74 3.76 -4.14
CA LYS A 25 3.80 3.66 -5.60
C LYS A 25 4.04 2.22 -6.00
N ILE A 26 3.19 1.67 -6.86
CA ILE A 26 3.34 0.33 -7.41
C ILE A 26 3.80 0.45 -8.87
N ASN A 27 4.93 -0.19 -9.18
CA ASN A 27 5.45 -0.30 -10.54
C ASN A 27 5.48 -1.77 -10.96
N GLY A 28 5.33 -2.04 -12.25
CA GLY A 28 5.62 -3.31 -12.89
C GLY A 28 7.09 -3.48 -13.24
N SER A 29 7.47 -4.70 -13.62
CA SER A 29 8.85 -5.02 -14.00
C SER A 29 9.25 -4.46 -15.37
N ASN A 30 8.26 -4.07 -16.19
CA ASN A 30 8.47 -3.50 -17.52
C ASN A 30 7.39 -2.45 -17.84
N THR A 31 7.53 -1.76 -18.97
CA THR A 31 6.63 -0.67 -19.38
C THR A 31 5.21 -1.13 -19.70
N LEU A 32 5.00 -2.37 -20.14
CA LEU A 32 3.68 -2.95 -20.40
C LEU A 32 2.96 -3.28 -19.08
N GLU A 33 3.69 -3.85 -18.12
CA GLU A 33 3.18 -4.13 -16.79
C GLU A 33 2.87 -2.84 -16.02
N ASN A 34 3.71 -1.80 -16.16
CA ASN A 34 3.40 -0.46 -15.63
C ASN A 34 2.04 0.03 -16.14
N LYS A 35 1.79 0.00 -17.45
CA LYS A 35 0.49 0.43 -18.01
C LYS A 35 -0.68 -0.38 -17.44
N THR A 36 -0.47 -1.67 -17.20
CA THR A 36 -1.49 -2.54 -16.61
C THR A 36 -1.78 -2.14 -15.16
N ILE A 37 -0.73 -1.88 -14.38
CA ILE A 37 -0.83 -1.45 -12.98
C ILE A 37 -1.38 -0.02 -12.87
N ASP A 38 -0.98 0.89 -13.74
CA ASP A 38 -1.49 2.27 -13.81
C ASP A 38 -2.99 2.30 -14.12
N SER A 39 -3.48 1.30 -14.86
CA SER A 39 -4.92 1.10 -15.12
C SER A 39 -5.65 0.49 -13.92
N LEU A 40 -4.93 -0.09 -12.95
CA LEU A 40 -5.50 -0.69 -11.75
C LEU A 40 -5.72 0.39 -10.69
N SER A 41 -6.94 0.49 -10.15
CA SER A 41 -7.20 1.41 -9.04
C SER A 41 -6.70 0.83 -7.71
N TYR A 42 -5.66 1.44 -7.14
CA TYR A 42 -5.14 1.16 -5.81
C TYR A 42 -4.99 2.46 -4.99
N THR A 43 -5.02 2.33 -3.66
CA THR A 43 -4.84 3.48 -2.77
C THR A 43 -3.37 3.86 -2.70
N THR A 44 -3.05 5.13 -2.91
CA THR A 44 -1.66 5.64 -2.88
C THR A 44 -1.26 6.25 -1.54
N ILE A 45 -2.21 6.57 -0.65
CA ILE A 45 -1.98 7.22 0.64
C ILE A 45 -2.53 6.36 1.77
N HIS A 46 -1.71 6.09 2.78
CA HIS A 46 -2.03 5.21 3.89
C HIS A 46 -1.73 5.87 5.23
N HIS A 47 -2.57 5.60 6.23
CA HIS A 47 -2.41 6.13 7.59
C HIS A 47 -1.31 5.41 8.39
N ASN A 48 -0.93 4.19 8.00
CA ASN A 48 0.18 3.44 8.60
C ASN A 48 0.80 2.46 7.61
N THR A 49 1.96 1.93 7.96
CA THR A 49 2.70 0.95 7.15
C THR A 49 1.93 -0.36 6.98
N LYS A 50 1.13 -0.79 7.96
CA LYS A 50 0.31 -2.00 7.85
C LYS A 50 -0.71 -1.89 6.72
N SER A 51 -1.47 -0.80 6.69
CA SER A 51 -2.45 -0.51 5.63
C SER A 51 -1.79 -0.45 4.25
N LEU A 52 -0.57 0.08 4.18
CA LEU A 52 0.23 0.09 2.95
C LEU A 52 0.58 -1.33 2.49
N PHE A 53 1.09 -2.19 3.37
CA PHE A 53 1.40 -3.58 3.03
C PHE A 53 0.15 -4.42 2.74
N ASP A 54 -0.96 -4.14 3.41
CA ASP A 54 -2.24 -4.76 3.11
C ASP A 54 -2.76 -4.35 1.73
N GLU A 55 -2.56 -3.08 1.32
CA GLU A 55 -2.91 -2.63 -0.03
C GLU A 55 -2.02 -3.28 -1.11
N ILE A 56 -0.72 -3.47 -0.85
CA ILE A 56 0.17 -4.23 -1.73
C ILE A 56 -0.39 -5.65 -1.95
N LYS A 57 -0.77 -6.35 -0.87
CA LYS A 57 -1.37 -7.69 -0.96
C LYS A 57 -2.72 -7.69 -1.66
N ASN A 58 -3.56 -6.69 -1.40
CA ASN A 58 -4.85 -6.54 -2.06
C ASN A 58 -4.69 -6.27 -3.56
N THR A 59 -3.71 -5.49 -3.95
CA THR A 59 -3.36 -5.22 -5.35
C THR A 59 -2.94 -6.51 -6.04
N SER A 60 -2.07 -7.32 -5.42
CA SER A 60 -1.71 -8.65 -5.92
C SER A 60 -2.94 -9.55 -6.11
N LYS A 61 -3.87 -9.57 -5.16
CA LYS A 61 -5.13 -10.32 -5.28
C LYS A 61 -6.03 -9.80 -6.40
N LYS A 62 -6.15 -8.47 -6.56
CA LYS A 62 -6.92 -7.85 -7.67
C LYS A 62 -6.33 -8.27 -9.01
N LEU A 63 -5.01 -8.23 -9.15
CA LEU A 63 -4.30 -8.68 -10.35
C LEU A 63 -4.54 -10.16 -10.65
N SER A 64 -4.53 -11.02 -9.62
CA SER A 64 -4.89 -12.44 -9.79
C SER A 64 -6.31 -12.63 -10.31
N LYS A 65 -7.28 -11.84 -9.80
CA LYS A 65 -8.68 -11.87 -10.28
C LYS A 65 -8.82 -11.40 -11.73
N GLU A 66 -8.00 -10.44 -12.15
CA GLU A 66 -7.94 -9.98 -13.54
C GLU A 66 -7.29 -10.99 -14.48
N GLY A 67 -6.69 -12.07 -13.98
CA GLY A 67 -6.07 -13.14 -14.76
C GLY A 67 -4.54 -13.22 -14.66
N TYR A 68 -3.89 -12.32 -13.90
CA TYR A 68 -2.45 -12.39 -13.61
C TYR A 68 -2.22 -13.26 -12.37
N ILE A 69 -2.55 -14.54 -12.45
CA ILE A 69 -2.62 -15.44 -11.29
C ILE A 69 -1.26 -15.60 -10.62
N ASP A 70 -0.19 -15.70 -11.42
CA ASP A 70 1.19 -15.91 -10.95
C ASP A 70 1.95 -14.61 -10.69
N ASN A 71 1.24 -13.50 -10.48
CA ASN A 71 1.88 -12.23 -10.14
C ASN A 71 2.67 -12.35 -8.83
N LYS A 72 3.82 -11.69 -8.77
CA LYS A 72 4.68 -11.69 -7.58
C LYS A 72 5.19 -10.28 -7.26
N ILE A 73 5.40 -10.04 -5.98
CA ILE A 73 6.05 -8.83 -5.49
C ILE A 73 7.55 -9.13 -5.44
N ILE A 74 8.33 -8.45 -6.27
CA ILE A 74 9.78 -8.64 -6.37
C ILE A 74 10.48 -7.93 -5.22
N GLU A 75 10.09 -6.70 -4.98
CA GLU A 75 10.71 -5.84 -3.99
C GLU A 75 9.70 -4.82 -3.48
N THR A 76 9.80 -4.47 -2.20
CA THR A 76 9.18 -3.26 -1.66
C THR A 76 10.25 -2.46 -0.93
N LYS A 77 10.66 -1.34 -1.51
CA LYS A 77 11.71 -0.48 -0.97
C LYS A 77 11.15 0.83 -0.44
N LYS A 78 11.69 1.27 0.70
CA LYS A 78 11.45 2.60 1.23
C LYS A 78 12.38 3.58 0.52
N THR A 79 11.83 4.56 -0.19
CA THR A 79 12.62 5.56 -0.93
C THR A 79 12.92 6.80 -0.09
N ASN A 80 12.01 7.16 0.82
CA ASN A 80 12.22 8.22 1.81
C ASN A 80 11.41 7.88 3.07
N ASP A 81 11.38 8.76 4.07
CA ASP A 81 10.76 8.50 5.37
C ASP A 81 9.28 8.07 5.34
N SER A 82 8.53 8.49 4.31
CA SER A 82 7.10 8.22 4.15
C SER A 82 6.74 7.46 2.87
N THR A 83 7.63 7.33 1.89
CA THR A 83 7.32 6.83 0.54
C THR A 83 7.92 5.45 0.30
N TYR A 84 7.07 4.52 -0.12
CA TYR A 84 7.42 3.16 -0.50
C TYR A 84 7.17 2.95 -1.99
N ILE A 85 8.08 2.24 -2.63
CA ILE A 85 7.95 1.77 -4.01
C ILE A 85 7.92 0.25 -3.98
N SER A 86 6.84 -0.33 -4.49
CA SER A 86 6.71 -1.78 -4.67
C SER A 86 6.82 -2.14 -6.15
N VAL A 87 7.66 -3.11 -6.46
CA VAL A 87 7.85 -3.64 -7.82
C VAL A 87 7.16 -4.98 -7.93
N PHE A 88 6.26 -5.09 -8.89
CA PHE A 88 5.49 -6.29 -9.21
C PHE A 88 6.01 -6.89 -10.52
N GLU A 89 5.97 -8.20 -10.62
CA GLU A 89 6.12 -8.92 -11.88
C GLU A 89 4.79 -9.63 -12.14
N LEU A 90 4.07 -9.20 -13.18
CA LEU A 90 2.71 -9.68 -13.46
C LEU A 90 2.69 -11.05 -14.15
N LYS A 91 3.74 -11.39 -14.90
CA LYS A 91 3.79 -12.53 -15.80
C LYS A 91 2.64 -12.52 -16.84
N ASN A 92 2.33 -13.69 -17.39
CA ASN A 92 1.33 -13.83 -18.44
C ASN A 92 -0.09 -13.81 -17.89
N LYS A 93 -0.97 -13.09 -18.59
CA LYS A 93 -2.41 -13.08 -18.31
C LYS A 93 -3.04 -14.39 -18.77
N ILE A 94 -3.66 -15.12 -17.85
CA ILE A 94 -4.46 -16.31 -18.13
C ILE A 94 -5.88 -15.87 -18.48
N LYS A 95 -6.35 -16.22 -19.68
CA LYS A 95 -7.69 -15.86 -20.17
C LYS A 95 -8.74 -16.94 -19.88
N TYR A 96 -8.34 -18.20 -19.94
CA TYR A 96 -9.23 -19.35 -19.78
C TYR A 96 -8.54 -20.42 -18.94
N ILE A 97 -9.30 -21.04 -18.05
CA ILE A 97 -8.87 -22.19 -17.24
C ILE A 97 -9.86 -23.31 -17.52
N HIS A 98 -9.36 -24.44 -18.00
CA HIS A 98 -10.16 -25.65 -18.18
C HIS A 98 -9.82 -26.60 -17.05
N ILE A 99 -10.80 -26.88 -16.19
CA ILE A 99 -10.66 -27.83 -15.08
C ILE A 99 -11.35 -29.13 -15.49
N TYR A 100 -10.60 -30.23 -15.48
CA TYR A 100 -11.15 -31.57 -15.63
C TYR A 100 -11.32 -32.17 -14.23
N ILE A 101 -12.55 -32.54 -13.89
CA ILE A 101 -12.94 -33.13 -12.59
C ILE A 101 -13.42 -34.55 -12.85
#